data_AF-A0A1C8V7Q4-F1
#
_entry.id   AF-A0A1C8V7Q4-F1
#
_cell.length_a   1.000
_cell.length_b   1.000
_cell.length_c   1.000
_cell.angle_alpha   90.00
_cell.angle_beta   90.00
_cell.angle_gamma   90.00
#
_symmetry.space_group_name_H-M   'P 1'
#
loop_
_entity.id
_entity.type
_entity.pdbx_description
1 polymer ?
#
loop_
_entity_poly.entity_id
_entity_poly.type
_entity_poly.pdbx_seq_one_letter_code
_entity_poly.pdbx_strand_id
1 'polypeptide(L)' 'DNTNGCISAGPHFNPGQKEHGGPGDNERHVGDLGNVEANAEGVAKVHIVDKQISLNGPNSILDRTVVVHAD' A
#
# COMPACT_ATOMS: atom_id res chain seq x y z
N ASP A 1 9.95 6.39 -6.82
CA ASP A 1 11.31 6.95 -6.75
C ASP A 1 12.09 6.19 -5.69
N ASN A 2 13.31 5.76 -6.01
CA ASN A 2 14.18 5.00 -5.11
C ASN A 2 15.57 5.65 -4.97
N THR A 3 15.71 6.94 -5.30
CA THR A 3 16.98 7.68 -5.22
C THR A 3 17.46 7.89 -3.78
N ASN A 4 16.56 7.84 -2.80
CA ASN A 4 16.86 7.89 -1.37
C ASN A 4 16.18 6.74 -0.60
N GLY A 5 16.24 5.52 -1.17
CA GLY A 5 15.60 4.34 -0.58
C GLY A 5 14.09 4.50 -0.40
N CYS A 6 13.54 3.96 0.69
CA CYS A 6 12.12 4.03 0.98
C CYS A 6 11.63 5.47 1.27
N ILE A 7 12.51 6.39 1.67
CA ILE A 7 12.15 7.77 1.98
C ILE A 7 11.63 8.48 0.73
N SER A 8 12.26 8.23 -0.43
CA SER A 8 11.83 8.82 -1.69
C SER A 8 10.52 8.22 -2.25
N ALA A 9 9.96 7.18 -1.62
CA ALA A 9 8.65 6.65 -2.03
C ALA A 9 7.50 7.64 -1.75
N GLY A 10 7.67 8.52 -0.77
CA GLY A 10 6.67 9.51 -0.38
C GLY A 10 5.53 8.94 0.48
N PRO A 11 4.40 9.66 0.62
CA PRO A 11 3.26 9.22 1.41
C PRO A 11 2.49 8.08 0.71
N HIS A 12 1.51 7.53 1.42
CA HIS A 12 0.59 6.53 0.85
C HIS A 12 -0.10 7.08 -0.40
N PHE A 13 -0.35 6.20 -1.38
CA PHE A 13 -1.00 6.59 -2.61
C PHE A 13 -2.48 6.98 -2.37
N ASN A 14 -2.77 8.27 -2.48
CA ASN A 14 -4.07 8.86 -2.13
C ASN A 14 -4.60 9.81 -3.23
N PRO A 15 -5.05 9.30 -4.38
CA PRO A 15 -5.62 10.13 -5.44
C PRO A 15 -6.99 10.71 -5.06
N GLY A 16 -7.67 10.11 -4.08
CA GLY A 16 -9.01 10.52 -3.62
C GLY A 16 -9.01 11.54 -2.48
N GLN A 17 -7.83 11.96 -1.99
CA GLN A 17 -7.69 12.88 -0.84
C GLN A 17 -8.48 12.45 0.40
N LYS A 18 -8.46 11.15 0.68
CA LYS A 18 -9.11 10.54 1.85
C LYS A 18 -8.19 10.49 3.05
N GLU A 19 -8.76 10.23 4.22
CA GLU A 19 -7.97 9.87 5.41
C GLU A 19 -7.47 8.42 5.33
N HIS A 20 -6.46 8.10 6.14
CA HIS A 20 -5.96 6.73 6.27
C HIS A 20 -7.00 5.81 6.90
N GLY A 21 -7.07 4.55 6.45
CA GLY A 21 -8.01 3.57 6.98
C GLY A 21 -7.61 2.12 6.73
N GLY A 22 -8.37 1.20 7.30
CA GLY A 22 -8.19 -0.22 7.08
C GLY A 22 -8.66 -0.65 5.69
N PRO A 23 -8.21 -1.80 5.16
CA PRO A 23 -8.54 -2.25 3.82
C PRO A 23 -10.04 -2.52 3.61
N GLY A 24 -10.83 -2.70 4.67
CA GLY A 24 -12.29 -2.83 4.58
C GLY A 24 -13.05 -1.50 4.59
N ASP A 25 -12.38 -0.39 4.87
CA ASP A 25 -13.03 0.88 5.11
C ASP A 25 -13.36 1.62 3.81
N ASN A 26 -14.48 2.35 3.82
CA ASN A 26 -14.83 3.25 2.72
C ASN A 26 -13.92 4.49 2.70
N GLU A 27 -13.48 4.91 3.88
CA GLU A 27 -12.54 6.00 4.09
C GLU A 27 -11.14 5.39 4.31
N ARG A 28 -10.34 5.38 3.24
CA ARG A 28 -8.96 4.91 3.23
C ARG A 28 -8.25 5.47 2.02
N HIS A 29 -6.92 5.50 2.05
CA HIS A 29 -6.15 5.72 0.84
C HIS A 29 -6.29 4.53 -0.12
N VAL A 30 -6.02 4.76 -1.40
CA VAL A 30 -5.99 3.68 -2.40
C VAL A 30 -4.84 2.71 -2.10
N GLY A 31 -3.70 3.21 -1.63
CA GLY A 31 -2.53 2.42 -1.26
C GLY A 31 -2.62 1.70 0.10
N ASP A 32 -3.70 1.88 0.87
CA ASP A 32 -3.85 1.23 2.17
C ASP A 32 -4.29 -0.23 2.00
N LEU A 33 -3.35 -1.17 2.15
CA LEU A 33 -3.59 -2.61 2.01
C LEU A 33 -3.65 -3.36 3.35
N GLY A 34 -3.49 -2.65 4.46
CA GLY A 34 -3.47 -3.22 5.80
C GLY A 34 -2.17 -3.95 6.15
N ASN A 35 -2.24 -4.79 7.17
CA ASN A 35 -1.08 -5.50 7.71
C ASN A 35 -0.85 -6.85 7.01
N VAL A 36 0.41 -7.25 6.96
CA VAL A 36 0.82 -8.62 6.60
C VAL A 36 1.31 -9.32 7.86
N GLU A 37 1.04 -10.61 7.99
CA GLU A 37 1.46 -11.40 9.16
C GLU A 37 2.69 -12.23 8.80
N ALA A 38 3.79 -11.99 9.52
CA ALA A 38 4.98 -12.81 9.44
C ALA A 38 4.83 -14.03 10.36
N ASN A 39 5.26 -15.20 9.89
CA ASN A 39 5.32 -16.40 10.71
C ASN A 39 6.48 -16.35 11.72
N ALA A 40 6.64 -17.40 12.53
CA ALA A 40 7.69 -17.49 13.55
C ALA A 40 9.13 -17.39 13.00
N GLU A 41 9.33 -17.66 11.71
CA GLU A 41 10.61 -17.52 11.02
C GLU A 41 10.82 -16.13 10.40
N GLY A 42 9.90 -15.18 10.61
CA GLY A 42 9.95 -13.84 10.04
C GLY A 42 9.53 -13.76 8.56
N VAL A 43 8.84 -14.79 8.04
CA VAL A 43 8.39 -14.85 6.64
C VAL A 43 6.91 -14.54 6.55
N ALA A 44 6.56 -13.48 5.82
CA ALA A 44 5.17 -13.15 5.49
C ALA A 44 4.80 -13.71 4.11
N LYS A 45 3.77 -14.57 4.06
CA LYS A 45 3.15 -15.02 2.80
C LYS A 45 1.92 -14.17 2.53
N VAL A 46 2.04 -13.28 1.56
CA VAL A 46 1.01 -12.27 1.29
C VAL A 46 0.03 -12.75 0.22
N HIS A 47 -1.26 -12.73 0.55
CA HIS A 47 -2.35 -12.94 -0.41
C HIS A 47 -3.49 -11.96 -0.09
N ILE A 48 -3.55 -10.86 -0.86
CA ILE A 48 -4.51 -9.77 -0.68
C ILE A 48 -5.27 -9.60 -1.99
N VAL A 49 -6.60 -9.50 -1.91
CA VAL A 49 -7.47 -9.12 -3.02
C VAL A 49 -8.07 -7.77 -2.69
N ASP A 50 -7.77 -6.76 -3.50
CA ASP A 50 -8.21 -5.38 -3.28
C ASP A 50 -9.01 -4.85 -4.47
N LYS A 51 -9.95 -3.92 -4.19
CA LYS A 51 -10.83 -3.33 -5.20
C LYS A 51 -10.53 -1.87 -5.51
N GLN A 52 -9.63 -1.21 -4.78
CA GLN A 52 -9.31 0.20 -4.97
C GLN A 52 -8.08 0.38 -5.86
N ILE A 53 -7.04 -0.43 -5.68
CA ILE A 53 -5.86 -0.41 -6.57
C ILE A 53 -6.24 -0.92 -7.96
N SER A 54 -5.61 -0.36 -8.99
CA SER A 54 -5.79 -0.77 -10.37
C SER A 54 -4.44 -0.81 -11.09
N LEU A 55 -4.40 -1.46 -12.25
CA LEU A 55 -3.25 -1.41 -13.17
C LEU A 55 -3.44 -0.38 -14.28
N ASN A 56 -4.49 0.44 -14.20
CA ASN A 56 -4.81 1.48 -15.16
C ASN A 56 -5.67 2.60 -14.53
N GLY A 57 -5.84 3.69 -15.27
CA GLY A 57 -6.68 4.81 -14.86
C GLY A 57 -6.13 5.58 -13.66
N PRO A 58 -6.98 6.38 -12.99
CA PRO A 58 -6.56 7.27 -11.90
C PRO A 58 -5.98 6.54 -10.68
N ASN A 59 -6.40 5.29 -10.46
CA ASN A 59 -5.93 4.44 -9.35
C ASN A 59 -4.80 3.49 -9.77
N SER A 60 -4.14 3.75 -10.91
CA SER A 60 -3.03 2.92 -11.36
C SER A 60 -1.88 2.92 -10.35
N ILE A 61 -1.46 1.72 -9.95
CA ILE A 61 -0.28 1.49 -9.10
C ILE A 61 0.98 1.13 -9.88
N LEU A 62 0.91 1.11 -11.22
CA LEU A 62 2.10 0.97 -12.04
C LEU A 62 3.09 2.11 -11.76
N ASP A 63 4.38 1.78 -11.74
CA ASP A 63 5.50 2.69 -11.43
C ASP A 63 5.47 3.31 -10.03
N ARG A 64 4.66 2.76 -9.11
CA ARG A 64 4.68 3.11 -7.69
C ARG A 64 5.51 2.12 -6.87
N THR A 65 5.74 2.47 -5.61
CA THR A 65 6.53 1.66 -4.67
C THR A 65 5.61 0.91 -3.71
N VAL A 66 5.89 -0.38 -3.48
CA VAL A 66 5.34 -1.14 -2.34
C VAL A 66 6.32 -1.02 -1.18
N VAL A 67 5.82 -0.62 0.00
CA VAL A 67 6.61 -0.46 1.23
C VAL A 67 6.08 -1.40 2.30
N VAL A 68 6.98 -2.14 2.94
CA VAL A 68 6.69 -2.93 4.15
C VAL A 68 7.31 -2.19 5.32
N HIS A 69 6.50 -1.88 6.33
CA HIS A 69 6.93 -1.14 7.51
C HIS A 69 7.48 -2.09 8.58
N ALA A 70 8.40 -1.58 9.39
CA ALA A 70 8.72 -2.17 10.68
C ALA A 70 7.70 -1.67 11.72
N ASP A 71 7.34 -2.55 12.66
CA ASP A 71 6.50 -2.20 13.82
C ASP A 71 7.24 -1.26 14.79
#